data_AF-A0A385Q2H1-F1
#
_entry.id   AF-A0A385Q2H1-F1
#
_cell.length_a   1.000
_cell.length_b   1.000
_cell.length_c   1.000
_cell.angle_alpha   90.00
_cell.angle_beta   90.00
_cell.angle_gamma   90.00
#
_symmetry.space_group_name_H-M   'P 1'
#
loop_
_entity.id
_entity.type
_entity.pdbx_description
1 polymer ?
#
loop_
_entity_poly.entity_id
_entity_poly.type
_entity_poly.pdbx_seq_one_letter_code
_entity_poly.pdbx_strand_id
1 'polypeptide(L)'
;MLIPSLAVATPFSFPLPSSPQEKSYIPALTYSKGFIFDENKFDKIDYLEVESKKHLNLAREVAEESIVLLKNDGILPLNKEKIKTIGVIGPNANSRRSLDGNYHGTASRYITALEGIQDYVGEDIRVLYSVGCELSSEKSEVLSAKPYDRISEALSVADYCDVIVLCLGLDETLEGEEGDTGNAYFSGDKKDLLLPKPQQILLDALLNLNKPMIVSIFSGSAMDLRIAQNANALLQTWYPGAMGGSTCKYNLWRGFSECKIAYNNI
;
A
#
# COMPACT_ATOMS: atom_id res chain seq x y z
N MET A 1 41.71 -0.58 12.16
CA MET A 1 41.72 -0.54 10.68
C MET A 1 41.75 -1.99 10.20
N LEU A 2 40.59 -2.59 9.96
CA LEU A 2 40.42 -3.93 9.39
C LEU A 2 39.06 -3.93 8.68
N ILE A 3 39.10 -4.17 7.37
CA ILE A 3 37.98 -4.18 6.43
C ILE A 3 37.23 -5.53 6.59
N PRO A 4 35.90 -5.59 6.72
CA PRO A 4 35.19 -6.85 6.63
C PRO A 4 35.10 -7.30 5.16
N SER A 5 35.53 -8.54 4.95
CA SER A 5 35.47 -9.37 3.75
C SER A 5 34.08 -9.44 3.12
N LEU A 6 34.02 -9.34 1.79
CA LEU A 6 32.87 -9.78 0.98
C LEU A 6 32.51 -11.23 1.31
N ALA A 7 31.23 -11.49 1.58
CA ALA A 7 30.68 -12.84 1.53
C ALA A 7 30.47 -13.23 0.07
N VAL A 8 31.31 -14.14 -0.43
CA VAL A 8 31.11 -14.82 -1.71
C VAL A 8 29.93 -15.79 -1.51
N ALA A 9 28.85 -15.59 -2.25
CA ALA A 9 27.74 -16.53 -2.30
C ALA A 9 28.26 -17.90 -2.74
N THR A 10 28.10 -18.93 -1.91
CA THR A 10 28.32 -20.32 -2.30
C THR A 10 27.37 -20.66 -3.44
N PRO A 11 27.84 -21.28 -4.54
CA PRO A 11 26.97 -21.65 -5.64
C PRO A 11 25.91 -22.63 -5.13
N PHE A 12 24.64 -22.26 -5.30
CA PHE A 12 23.51 -23.13 -5.03
C PHE A 12 23.60 -24.31 -6.01
N SER A 13 23.96 -25.49 -5.51
CA SER A 13 23.94 -26.72 -6.31
C SER A 13 22.48 -27.12 -6.53
N PHE A 14 21.95 -26.77 -7.70
CA PHE A 14 20.67 -27.33 -8.16
C PHE A 14 20.80 -28.86 -8.26
N PRO A 15 19.83 -29.64 -7.74
CA PRO A 15 19.84 -31.08 -7.92
C PRO A 15 19.85 -31.39 -9.42
N LEU A 16 20.81 -32.21 -9.85
CA LEU A 16 20.92 -32.61 -11.25
C LEU A 16 19.62 -33.32 -11.67
N PRO A 17 19.06 -33.01 -12.85
CA PRO A 17 17.79 -33.57 -13.27
C PRO A 17 17.83 -35.09 -13.25
N SER A 18 16.80 -35.70 -12.67
CA SER A 18 16.78 -37.13 -12.36
C SER A 18 16.37 -37.98 -13.56
N SER A 19 15.69 -37.37 -14.54
CA SER A 19 15.20 -38.06 -15.73
C SER A 19 15.91 -37.60 -17.03
N PRO A 20 16.06 -38.48 -18.04
CA PRO A 20 16.59 -38.11 -19.36
C PRO A 20 15.74 -37.05 -20.08
N GLN A 21 14.43 -36.99 -19.80
CA GLN A 21 13.51 -36.00 -20.38
C GLN A 21 13.79 -34.60 -19.84
N GLU A 22 13.95 -34.41 -18.52
CA GLU A 22 14.29 -33.10 -17.93
C GLU A 22 15.64 -32.56 -18.43
N LYS A 23 16.63 -33.45 -18.64
CA LYS A 23 17.94 -33.08 -19.19
C LYS A 23 17.88 -32.57 -20.64
N SER A 24 16.82 -32.87 -21.38
CA SER A 24 16.64 -32.41 -22.76
C SER A 24 15.93 -31.05 -22.86
N TYR A 25 14.96 -30.78 -21.97
CA TYR A 25 14.10 -29.60 -22.07
C TYR A 25 14.77 -28.31 -21.60
N ILE A 26 15.49 -28.34 -20.47
CA ILE A 26 16.10 -27.14 -19.88
C ILE A 26 17.22 -26.58 -20.77
N PRO A 27 18.17 -27.40 -21.29
CA PRO A 27 19.16 -26.91 -22.23
C PRO A 27 18.53 -26.49 -23.56
N ALA A 28 17.56 -27.25 -24.10
CA ALA A 28 16.96 -26.93 -25.40
C ALA A 28 16.21 -25.57 -25.42
N LEU A 29 15.46 -25.23 -24.37
CA LEU A 29 14.80 -23.93 -24.26
C LEU A 29 15.81 -22.78 -24.12
N THR A 30 16.92 -23.03 -23.42
CA THR A 30 17.92 -21.99 -23.14
C THR A 30 18.86 -21.77 -24.33
N TYR A 31 19.22 -22.83 -25.06
CA TYR A 31 19.98 -22.76 -26.31
C TYR A 31 19.15 -22.22 -27.48
N SER A 32 17.88 -22.65 -27.64
CA SER A 32 17.02 -22.18 -28.75
C SER A 32 16.67 -20.70 -28.66
N LYS A 33 16.74 -20.11 -27.47
CA LYS A 33 16.53 -18.68 -27.24
C LYS A 33 17.83 -17.87 -27.06
N GLY A 34 19.00 -18.50 -27.20
CA GLY A 34 20.31 -17.82 -27.18
C GLY A 34 20.70 -17.20 -25.83
N PHE A 35 20.20 -17.71 -24.70
CA PHE A 35 20.32 -17.03 -23.39
C PHE A 35 21.66 -17.23 -22.65
N ILE A 36 22.48 -18.22 -23.00
CA ILE A 36 23.68 -18.56 -22.20
C ILE A 36 25.00 -18.09 -22.83
N PHE A 37 25.11 -18.04 -24.16
CA PHE A 37 26.42 -17.89 -24.83
C PHE A 37 26.52 -16.74 -25.84
N ASP A 38 25.40 -16.17 -26.27
CA ASP A 38 25.38 -15.08 -27.25
C ASP A 38 24.80 -13.81 -26.62
N GLU A 39 25.37 -12.64 -26.96
CA GLU A 39 24.73 -11.36 -26.64
C GLU A 39 23.32 -11.34 -27.22
N ASN A 40 22.34 -11.15 -26.36
CA ASN A 40 20.94 -11.10 -26.72
C ASN A 40 20.41 -9.66 -26.67
N LYS A 41 19.20 -9.46 -27.18
CA LYS A 41 18.60 -8.12 -27.27
C LYS A 41 18.34 -7.45 -25.91
N PHE A 42 18.24 -8.22 -24.82
CA PHE A 42 17.98 -7.71 -23.48
C PHE A 42 19.26 -7.21 -22.81
N ASP A 43 20.43 -7.75 -23.18
CA ASP A 43 21.73 -7.30 -22.67
C ASP A 43 22.06 -5.86 -23.09
N LYS A 44 21.34 -5.33 -24.09
CA LYS A 44 21.50 -3.97 -24.64
C LYS A 44 20.62 -2.93 -23.95
N ILE A 45 19.77 -3.34 -23.01
CA ILE A 45 18.92 -2.42 -22.24
C ILE A 45 19.81 -1.76 -21.18
N ASP A 46 19.96 -0.43 -21.25
CA ASP A 46 20.73 0.33 -20.27
C ASP A 46 20.04 0.25 -18.90
N TYR A 47 20.82 0.14 -17.83
CA TYR A 47 20.31 0.22 -16.46
C TYR A 47 19.60 1.56 -16.19
N LEU A 48 19.98 2.63 -16.91
CA LEU A 48 19.30 3.94 -16.83
C LEU A 48 17.86 3.93 -17.38
N GLU A 49 17.44 2.87 -18.08
CA GLU A 49 16.03 2.69 -18.43
C GLU A 49 15.18 2.27 -17.21
N VAL A 50 15.79 1.66 -16.20
CA VAL A 50 15.12 1.33 -14.93
C VAL A 50 14.67 2.63 -14.27
N GLU A 51 13.38 2.71 -13.93
CA GLU A 51 12.76 3.92 -13.38
C GLU A 51 12.93 5.19 -14.22
N SER A 52 13.05 5.04 -15.55
CA SER A 52 13.01 6.19 -16.46
C SER A 52 11.75 7.04 -16.22
N LYS A 53 11.80 8.33 -16.60
CA LYS A 53 10.65 9.23 -16.50
C LYS A 53 9.38 8.66 -17.15
N LYS A 54 9.54 7.88 -18.22
CA LYS A 54 8.43 7.19 -18.89
C LYS A 54 7.82 6.11 -17.99
N HIS A 55 8.63 5.28 -17.33
CA HIS A 55 8.16 4.27 -16.40
C HIS A 55 7.45 4.88 -15.18
N LEU A 56 8.04 5.91 -14.58
CA LEU A 56 7.43 6.60 -13.43
C LEU A 56 6.10 7.26 -13.78
N ASN A 57 6.00 7.88 -14.97
CA ASN A 57 4.74 8.46 -15.44
C ASN A 57 3.66 7.40 -15.68
N LEU A 58 4.01 6.28 -16.30
CA LEU A 58 3.10 5.17 -16.54
C LEU A 58 2.65 4.53 -15.21
N ALA A 59 3.58 4.32 -14.28
CA ALA A 59 3.26 3.77 -12.96
C ALA A 59 2.26 4.67 -12.22
N ARG A 60 2.44 6.00 -12.28
CA ARG A 60 1.47 6.96 -11.71
C ARG A 60 0.11 6.87 -12.39
N GLU A 61 0.06 6.81 -13.72
CA GLU A 61 -1.19 6.71 -14.49
C GLU A 61 -1.96 5.44 -14.16
N VAL A 62 -1.29 4.28 -14.15
CA VAL A 62 -1.92 3.00 -13.81
C VAL A 62 -2.40 2.99 -12.35
N ALA A 63 -1.63 3.56 -11.43
CA ALA A 63 -2.05 3.70 -10.05
C ALA A 63 -3.31 4.59 -9.93
N GLU A 64 -3.40 5.70 -10.68
CA GLU A 64 -4.59 6.57 -10.72
C GLU A 64 -5.82 5.81 -11.23
N GLU A 65 -5.66 4.93 -12.22
CA GLU A 65 -6.76 4.14 -12.80
C GLU A 65 -7.15 2.90 -11.99
N SER A 66 -6.26 2.39 -11.13
CA SER A 66 -6.49 1.18 -10.34
C SER A 66 -7.38 1.38 -9.11
N ILE A 67 -7.50 2.61 -8.62
CA ILE A 67 -8.17 2.90 -7.35
C ILE A 67 -9.69 2.90 -7.58
N VAL A 68 -10.41 2.16 -6.73
CA VAL A 68 -11.85 1.95 -6.89
C VAL A 68 -12.62 2.75 -5.84
N LEU A 69 -13.51 3.62 -6.30
CA LEU A 69 -14.49 4.29 -5.46
C LEU A 69 -15.64 3.34 -5.13
N LEU A 70 -15.71 2.87 -3.89
CA LEU A 70 -16.75 1.94 -3.43
C LEU A 70 -18.00 2.66 -2.90
N LYS A 71 -17.80 3.81 -2.23
CA LYS A 71 -18.88 4.64 -1.68
C LYS A 71 -18.51 6.12 -1.74
N ASN A 72 -19.47 6.99 -2.02
CA ASN A 72 -19.33 8.44 -1.89
C ASN A 72 -20.69 9.12 -1.64
N ASP A 73 -20.85 9.74 -0.47
CA ASP A 73 -22.04 10.51 -0.08
C ASP A 73 -21.96 11.98 -0.55
N GLY A 74 -21.15 12.26 -1.58
CA GLY A 74 -20.95 13.59 -2.16
C GLY A 74 -19.82 14.41 -1.53
N ILE A 75 -19.02 13.83 -0.64
CA ILE A 75 -17.84 14.50 -0.06
C ILE A 75 -16.70 14.64 -1.07
N LEU A 76 -16.56 13.67 -1.98
CA LEU A 76 -15.56 13.71 -3.06
C LEU A 76 -16.16 14.27 -4.36
N PRO A 77 -15.41 15.11 -5.10
CA PRO A 77 -14.09 15.64 -4.75
C PRO A 77 -14.15 16.70 -3.65
N LEU A 78 -13.11 16.74 -2.81
CA LEU A 78 -12.91 17.74 -1.76
C LEU A 78 -12.75 19.14 -2.35
N ASN A 79 -13.36 20.12 -1.68
CA ASN A 79 -13.22 21.52 -2.03
C ASN A 79 -12.10 22.17 -1.19
N LYS A 80 -10.97 22.51 -1.83
CA LYS A 80 -9.82 23.17 -1.19
C LYS A 80 -10.17 24.50 -0.51
N GLU A 81 -11.15 25.22 -1.00
CA GLU A 81 -11.52 26.53 -0.44
C GLU A 81 -12.25 26.40 0.91
N LYS A 82 -12.90 25.24 1.14
CA LYS A 82 -13.70 24.97 2.34
C LYS A 82 -12.93 24.25 3.44
N ILE A 83 -11.71 23.78 3.17
CA ILE A 83 -10.92 22.95 4.08
C ILE A 83 -9.64 23.70 4.42
N LYS A 84 -9.29 23.76 5.70
CA LYS A 84 -8.07 24.35 6.24
C LYS A 84 -7.21 23.34 6.99
N THR A 85 -7.81 22.27 7.51
CA THR A 85 -7.10 21.19 8.20
C THR A 85 -7.54 19.81 7.72
N ILE A 86 -6.56 18.96 7.43
CA ILE A 86 -6.77 17.55 7.04
C ILE A 86 -6.06 16.65 8.04
N GLY A 87 -6.79 15.67 8.59
CA GLY A 87 -6.22 14.62 9.42
C GLY A 87 -5.93 13.40 8.56
N VAL A 88 -4.67 13.03 8.40
CA VAL A 88 -4.27 11.77 7.73
C VAL A 88 -3.94 10.78 8.83
N ILE A 89 -4.79 9.77 9.00
CA ILE A 89 -4.74 8.88 10.18
C ILE A 89 -4.65 7.42 9.72
N GLY A 90 -3.92 6.60 10.46
CA GLY A 90 -3.95 5.14 10.32
C GLY A 90 -2.57 4.52 10.07
N PRO A 91 -2.43 3.20 10.24
CA PRO A 91 -1.15 2.51 10.12
C PRO A 91 -0.56 2.62 8.71
N ASN A 92 -1.42 2.70 7.68
CA ASN A 92 -0.99 2.77 6.27
C ASN A 92 -0.86 4.20 5.74
N ALA A 93 -1.16 5.22 6.55
CA ALA A 93 -1.13 6.62 6.08
C ALA A 93 0.28 7.08 5.68
N ASN A 94 1.33 6.61 6.38
CA ASN A 94 2.72 6.92 6.06
C ASN A 94 3.60 5.65 5.96
N SER A 95 3.02 4.56 5.45
CA SER A 95 3.74 3.30 5.28
C SER A 95 4.20 3.15 3.82
N ARG A 96 5.47 2.79 3.62
CA ARG A 96 5.98 2.38 2.29
C ARG A 96 5.55 0.96 1.94
N ARG A 97 5.49 0.06 2.93
CA ARG A 97 5.10 -1.34 2.74
C ARG A 97 3.66 -1.48 2.24
N SER A 98 2.79 -0.55 2.62
CA SER A 98 1.42 -0.49 2.11
C SER A 98 1.32 0.00 0.67
N LEU A 99 2.44 0.33 0.01
CA LEU A 99 2.49 0.68 -1.41
C LEU A 99 2.92 -0.51 -2.26
N ASP A 100 3.87 -1.30 -1.77
CA ASP A 100 4.58 -2.33 -2.53
C ASP A 100 3.72 -3.58 -2.78
N GLY A 101 3.04 -4.08 -1.73
CA GLY A 101 2.42 -5.39 -1.79
C GLY A 101 3.44 -6.51 -2.02
N ASN A 102 2.98 -7.69 -2.44
CA ASN A 102 3.88 -8.82 -2.71
C ASN A 102 4.51 -8.75 -4.09
N TYR A 103 5.65 -9.41 -4.27
CA TYR A 103 6.35 -9.56 -5.55
C TYR A 103 6.82 -8.25 -6.17
N HIS A 104 7.39 -7.36 -5.36
CA HIS A 104 7.85 -6.05 -5.79
C HIS A 104 9.37 -5.97 -5.99
N GLY A 105 9.82 -4.98 -6.77
CA GLY A 105 11.22 -4.57 -6.86
C GLY A 105 11.54 -3.41 -5.93
N THR A 106 12.80 -2.98 -5.89
CA THR A 106 13.21 -1.80 -5.12
C THR A 106 13.10 -0.54 -5.96
N ALA A 107 12.26 0.41 -5.54
CA ALA A 107 12.15 1.73 -6.17
C ALA A 107 13.13 2.75 -5.56
N SER A 108 13.60 3.72 -6.36
CA SER A 108 14.48 4.80 -5.88
C SER A 108 13.76 5.80 -4.99
N ARG A 109 12.45 5.95 -5.13
CA ARG A 109 11.62 6.84 -4.31
C ARG A 109 10.21 6.28 -4.16
N TYR A 110 9.70 6.39 -2.94
CA TYR A 110 8.32 6.10 -2.58
C TYR A 110 7.61 7.40 -2.21
N ILE A 111 6.31 7.46 -2.52
CA ILE A 111 5.42 8.54 -2.08
C ILE A 111 4.26 7.88 -1.34
N THR A 112 4.20 8.06 -0.02
CA THR A 112 3.10 7.57 0.82
C THR A 112 1.84 8.40 0.65
N ALA A 113 0.70 7.93 1.18
CA ALA A 113 -0.54 8.70 1.13
C ALA A 113 -0.40 10.06 1.85
N LEU A 114 0.28 10.08 3.01
CA LEU A 114 0.60 11.30 3.74
C LEU A 114 1.46 12.25 2.89
N GLU A 115 2.57 11.75 2.35
CA GLU A 115 3.50 12.56 1.53
C GLU A 115 2.79 13.13 0.29
N GLY A 116 1.97 12.31 -0.39
CA GLY A 116 1.22 12.75 -1.56
C GLY A 116 0.15 13.80 -1.26
N ILE A 117 -0.52 13.69 -0.10
CA ILE A 117 -1.45 14.72 0.38
C ILE A 117 -0.70 16.02 0.69
N GLN A 118 0.41 15.94 1.43
CA GLN A 118 1.25 17.08 1.77
C GLN A 118 1.79 17.79 0.53
N ASP A 119 2.39 17.05 -0.40
CA ASP A 119 2.91 17.56 -1.67
C ASP A 119 1.84 18.28 -2.49
N TYR A 120 0.59 17.82 -2.41
CA TYR A 120 -0.50 18.39 -3.21
C TYR A 120 -1.16 19.64 -2.59
N VAL A 121 -1.29 19.68 -1.27
CA VAL A 121 -1.91 20.82 -0.59
C VAL A 121 -0.92 21.92 -0.24
N GLY A 122 0.38 21.60 -0.17
CA GLY A 122 1.43 22.56 0.16
C GLY A 122 1.16 23.24 1.49
N GLU A 123 1.34 24.55 1.53
CA GLU A 123 1.13 25.38 2.73
C GLU A 123 -0.32 25.91 2.85
N ASP A 124 -1.16 25.68 1.84
CA ASP A 124 -2.53 26.22 1.79
C ASP A 124 -3.47 25.55 2.83
N ILE A 125 -3.18 24.29 3.18
CA ILE A 125 -3.97 23.46 4.09
C ILE A 125 -3.02 22.77 5.05
N ARG A 126 -3.29 22.87 6.35
CA ARG A 126 -2.48 22.21 7.37
C ARG A 126 -2.82 20.72 7.43
N VAL A 127 -1.80 19.88 7.30
CA VAL A 127 -1.92 18.42 7.43
C VAL A 127 -1.48 18.01 8.83
N LEU A 128 -2.36 17.31 9.55
CA LEU A 128 -2.07 16.68 10.83
C LEU A 128 -2.03 15.16 10.63
N TYR A 129 -1.06 14.50 11.24
CA TYR A 129 -0.85 13.07 11.08
C TYR A 129 -0.91 12.35 12.43
N SER A 130 -1.47 11.15 12.42
CA SER A 130 -1.43 10.22 13.55
C SER A 130 -1.38 8.78 13.04
N VAL A 131 -0.51 7.95 13.60
CA VAL A 131 -0.50 6.51 13.31
C VAL A 131 -1.83 5.88 13.77
N GLY A 132 -2.32 6.29 14.94
CA GLY A 132 -3.63 5.91 15.50
C GLY A 132 -3.73 4.48 16.04
N CYS A 133 -3.18 3.50 15.33
CA CYS A 133 -3.06 2.12 15.80
C CYS A 133 -1.95 1.37 15.03
N GLU A 134 -1.48 0.25 15.58
CA GLU A 134 -0.59 -0.65 14.83
C GLU A 134 -1.36 -1.43 13.77
N LEU A 135 -0.62 -1.96 12.79
CA LEU A 135 -1.20 -2.76 11.71
C LEU A 135 -1.98 -3.97 12.24
N SER A 136 -1.42 -4.74 13.18
CA SER A 136 -2.09 -5.90 13.79
C SER A 136 -1.87 -6.04 15.31
N SER A 137 -0.85 -5.39 15.86
CA SER A 137 -0.49 -5.50 17.27
C SER A 137 -1.42 -4.69 18.17
N GLU A 138 -1.74 -5.23 19.35
CA GLU A 138 -2.58 -4.50 20.31
C GLU A 138 -1.85 -3.31 20.96
N LYS A 139 -0.52 -3.32 20.96
CA LYS A 139 0.30 -2.29 21.61
C LYS A 139 1.27 -1.68 20.62
N SER A 140 1.45 -0.37 20.72
CA SER A 140 2.46 0.35 19.96
C SER A 140 3.89 0.00 20.37
N GLU A 141 4.11 -0.17 21.68
CA GLU A 141 5.38 -0.54 22.25
C GLU A 141 5.21 -1.71 23.22
N VAL A 142 6.25 -2.53 23.36
CA VAL A 142 6.23 -3.68 24.29
C VAL A 142 5.90 -3.25 25.72
N LEU A 143 6.35 -2.06 26.11
CA LEU A 143 6.18 -1.49 27.45
C LEU A 143 4.89 -0.70 27.62
N SER A 144 4.05 -0.57 26.59
CA SER A 144 2.77 0.15 26.70
C SER A 144 1.90 -0.46 27.80
N ALA A 145 1.50 0.38 28.75
CA ALA A 145 0.73 -0.04 29.92
C ALA A 145 -0.69 -0.50 29.55
N LYS A 146 -1.25 0.02 28.46
CA LYS A 146 -2.58 -0.32 27.94
C LYS A 146 -2.50 -0.72 26.47
N PRO A 147 -3.33 -1.66 26.01
CA PRO A 147 -3.53 -1.88 24.59
C PRO A 147 -4.23 -0.66 23.96
N TYR A 148 -4.05 -0.50 22.65
CA TYR A 148 -4.66 0.52 21.80
C TYR A 148 -4.37 1.95 22.27
N ASP A 149 -3.14 2.18 22.71
CA ASP A 149 -2.69 3.39 23.38
C ASP A 149 -2.52 4.62 22.47
N ARG A 150 -2.47 4.44 21.15
CA ARG A 150 -2.41 5.54 20.17
C ARG A 150 -3.77 6.10 19.75
N ILE A 151 -4.90 5.52 20.19
CA ILE A 151 -6.23 5.98 19.77
C ILE A 151 -6.50 7.42 20.22
N SER A 152 -6.04 7.81 21.41
CA SER A 152 -6.24 9.18 21.92
C SER A 152 -5.56 10.25 21.06
N GLU A 153 -4.40 9.95 20.49
CA GLU A 153 -3.71 10.82 19.53
C GLU A 153 -4.56 10.99 18.26
N ALA A 154 -5.06 9.89 17.70
CA ALA A 154 -5.91 9.91 16.51
C ALA A 154 -7.20 10.71 16.73
N LEU A 155 -7.88 10.51 17.87
CA LEU A 155 -9.07 11.29 18.21
C LEU A 155 -8.75 12.78 18.35
N SER A 156 -7.60 13.12 18.94
CA SER A 156 -7.17 14.53 19.06
C SER A 156 -6.90 15.13 17.69
N VAL A 157 -6.14 14.44 16.82
CA VAL A 157 -5.89 14.90 15.45
C VAL A 157 -7.19 15.07 14.68
N ALA A 158 -8.10 14.10 14.77
CA ALA A 158 -9.41 14.17 14.16
C ALA A 158 -10.20 15.40 14.65
N ASP A 159 -10.15 15.72 15.95
CA ASP A 159 -10.88 16.84 16.54
C ASP A 159 -10.42 18.23 16.03
N TYR A 160 -9.16 18.37 15.66
CA TYR A 160 -8.62 19.62 15.06
C TYR A 160 -8.76 19.70 13.52
N CYS A 161 -9.28 18.67 12.88
CA CYS A 161 -9.39 18.59 11.41
C CYS A 161 -10.81 18.80 10.89
N ASP A 162 -10.93 19.44 9.72
CA ASP A 162 -12.18 19.60 8.99
C ASP A 162 -12.62 18.30 8.31
N VAL A 163 -11.64 17.52 7.84
CA VAL A 163 -11.85 16.23 7.18
C VAL A 163 -10.78 15.23 7.60
N ILE A 164 -11.17 13.96 7.69
CA ILE A 164 -10.31 12.83 8.03
C ILE A 164 -10.10 11.99 6.77
N VAL A 165 -8.84 11.70 6.46
CA VAL A 165 -8.44 10.66 5.50
C VAL A 165 -7.86 9.52 6.33
N LEU A 166 -8.61 8.43 6.44
CA LEU A 166 -8.28 7.27 7.26
C LEU A 166 -7.73 6.14 6.37
N CYS A 167 -6.46 5.79 6.55
CA CYS A 167 -5.74 4.78 5.77
C CYS A 167 -5.59 3.48 6.57
N LEU A 168 -6.42 2.49 6.24
CA LEU A 168 -6.48 1.18 6.89
C LEU A 168 -6.12 0.06 5.91
N GLY A 169 -6.11 -1.18 6.41
CA GLY A 169 -5.96 -2.39 5.61
C GLY A 169 -4.79 -3.23 6.09
N LEU A 170 -4.02 -3.73 5.14
CA LEU A 170 -2.98 -4.73 5.30
C LEU A 170 -1.69 -4.24 4.64
N ASP A 171 -0.63 -5.04 4.78
CA ASP A 171 0.59 -4.94 3.99
C ASP A 171 1.15 -6.35 3.73
N GLU A 172 2.29 -6.42 3.04
CA GLU A 172 3.00 -7.67 2.72
C GLU A 172 3.36 -8.54 3.94
N THR A 173 3.41 -7.97 5.15
CA THR A 173 3.73 -8.75 6.36
C THR A 173 2.54 -9.56 6.86
N LEU A 174 1.32 -9.20 6.43
CA LEU A 174 0.07 -9.86 6.76
C LEU A 174 -0.60 -10.54 5.55
N GLU A 175 -0.16 -10.21 4.35
CA GLU A 175 -0.58 -10.81 3.09
C GLU A 175 0.63 -11.34 2.34
N GLY A 176 0.68 -12.64 2.07
CA GLY A 176 1.84 -13.28 1.46
C GLY A 176 1.63 -14.77 1.28
N GLU A 177 2.56 -15.43 0.60
CA GLU A 177 2.61 -16.89 0.60
C GLU A 177 3.04 -17.38 1.99
N GLU A 178 2.38 -18.44 2.47
CA GLU A 178 2.71 -19.05 3.75
C GLU A 178 4.16 -19.56 3.70
N GLY A 179 5.02 -19.06 4.59
CA GLY A 179 6.42 -19.49 4.70
C GLY A 179 7.46 -18.63 3.98
N ASP A 180 7.09 -17.52 3.32
CA ASP A 180 8.07 -16.57 2.77
C ASP A 180 8.76 -15.72 3.87
N THR A 181 10.02 -15.35 3.63
CA THR A 181 10.95 -14.82 4.64
C THR A 181 10.56 -13.41 5.08
N GLY A 182 9.88 -13.31 6.24
CA GLY A 182 9.35 -12.06 6.79
C GLY A 182 7.93 -12.22 7.32
N ASN A 183 7.25 -13.28 6.89
CA ASN A 183 5.92 -13.64 7.30
C ASN A 183 5.97 -14.43 8.61
N ALA A 184 5.51 -13.82 9.70
CA ALA A 184 5.10 -14.61 10.85
C ALA A 184 4.01 -15.60 10.40
N TYR A 185 3.80 -16.68 11.16
CA TYR A 185 2.76 -17.73 11.05
C TYR A 185 1.28 -17.23 10.89
N PHE A 186 1.08 -15.94 10.63
CA PHE A 186 -0.15 -15.22 10.38
C PHE A 186 -0.33 -14.73 8.92
N SER A 187 0.67 -14.91 8.04
CA SER A 187 0.55 -14.60 6.61
C SER A 187 0.17 -15.85 5.81
N GLY A 188 -0.63 -15.66 4.77
CA GLY A 188 -1.32 -16.72 4.02
C GLY A 188 -2.84 -16.59 4.12
N ASP A 189 -3.53 -17.73 4.19
CA ASP A 189 -4.98 -17.77 4.32
C ASP A 189 -5.43 -17.13 5.64
N LYS A 190 -6.31 -16.13 5.53
CA LYS A 190 -6.87 -15.43 6.69
C LYS A 190 -8.02 -16.24 7.28
N LYS A 191 -8.11 -16.25 8.62
CA LYS A 191 -9.23 -16.89 9.34
C LYS A 191 -10.58 -16.23 9.04
N ASP A 192 -10.55 -14.94 8.77
CA ASP A 192 -11.70 -14.12 8.38
C ASP A 192 -11.22 -12.97 7.47
N LEU A 193 -12.17 -12.19 6.95
CA LEU A 193 -11.89 -11.05 6.06
C LEU A 193 -11.89 -9.71 6.80
N LEU A 194 -11.95 -9.71 8.13
CA LEU A 194 -12.07 -8.47 8.91
C LEU A 194 -10.75 -7.69 8.87
N LEU A 195 -10.85 -6.38 9.04
CA LEU A 195 -9.69 -5.56 9.37
C LEU A 195 -9.04 -6.09 10.66
N PRO A 196 -7.71 -5.98 10.83
CA PRO A 196 -7.07 -6.31 12.10
C PRO A 196 -7.72 -5.57 13.28
N LYS A 197 -7.79 -6.21 14.45
CA LYS A 197 -8.57 -5.71 15.59
C LYS A 197 -8.24 -4.27 16.02
N PRO A 198 -6.96 -3.83 16.09
CA PRO A 198 -6.63 -2.43 16.40
C PRO A 198 -7.27 -1.44 15.43
N GLN A 199 -7.30 -1.79 14.15
CA GLN A 199 -7.87 -0.95 13.08
C GLN A 199 -9.40 -0.89 13.15
N GLN A 200 -10.06 -2.00 13.51
CA GLN A 200 -11.51 -1.98 13.77
C GLN A 200 -11.86 -0.99 14.89
N ILE A 201 -11.13 -1.03 16.00
CA ILE A 201 -11.37 -0.17 17.16
C ILE A 201 -11.12 1.30 16.78
N LEU A 202 -10.05 1.58 16.02
CA LEU A 202 -9.75 2.91 15.52
C LEU A 202 -10.88 3.44 14.62
N LEU A 203 -11.36 2.62 13.68
CA LEU A 203 -12.46 2.97 12.78
C LEU A 203 -13.73 3.29 13.55
N ASP A 204 -14.13 2.42 14.48
CA ASP A 204 -15.32 2.63 15.32
C ASP A 204 -15.20 3.93 16.13
N ALA A 205 -14.04 4.19 16.74
CA ALA A 205 -13.80 5.38 17.53
C ALA A 205 -13.91 6.68 16.71
N LEU A 206 -13.36 6.68 15.49
CA LEU A 206 -13.39 7.85 14.61
C LEU A 206 -14.79 8.07 14.00
N LEU A 207 -15.52 7.01 13.65
CA LEU A 207 -16.89 7.12 13.14
C LEU A 207 -17.82 7.78 14.16
N ASN A 208 -17.63 7.49 15.45
CA ASN A 208 -18.41 8.09 16.54
C ASN A 208 -18.21 9.62 16.68
N LEU A 209 -17.15 10.20 16.11
CA LEU A 209 -16.94 11.65 16.10
C LEU A 209 -17.87 12.39 15.13
N ASN A 210 -18.53 11.68 14.20
CA ASN A 210 -19.39 12.25 13.16
C ASN A 210 -18.70 13.35 12.33
N LYS A 211 -17.39 13.24 12.13
CA LYS A 211 -16.61 14.14 11.27
C LYS A 211 -16.58 13.64 9.84
N PRO A 212 -16.50 14.55 8.84
CA PRO A 212 -16.33 14.17 7.44
C PRO A 212 -15.14 13.22 7.29
N MET A 213 -15.39 12.01 6.80
CA MET A 213 -14.38 10.94 6.74
C MET A 213 -14.35 10.25 5.39
N ILE A 214 -13.12 10.07 4.88
CA ILE A 214 -12.80 9.27 3.71
C ILE A 214 -11.92 8.12 4.17
N VAL A 215 -12.38 6.89 3.97
CA VAL A 215 -11.62 5.68 4.31
C VAL A 215 -10.94 5.15 3.05
N SER A 216 -9.64 4.93 3.12
CA SER A 216 -8.82 4.30 2.07
C SER A 216 -8.30 2.96 2.57
N ILE A 217 -8.67 1.89 1.88
CA ILE A 217 -8.27 0.52 2.20
C ILE A 217 -7.11 0.10 1.31
N PHE A 218 -5.98 -0.24 1.91
CA PHE A 218 -4.81 -0.81 1.25
C PHE A 218 -4.82 -2.31 1.51
N SER A 219 -5.11 -3.12 0.50
CA SER A 219 -5.11 -4.58 0.62
C SER A 219 -4.95 -5.24 -0.74
N GLY A 220 -4.28 -6.39 -0.78
CA GLY A 220 -4.19 -7.24 -1.96
C GLY A 220 -5.36 -8.23 -2.05
N SER A 221 -6.00 -8.56 -0.93
CA SER A 221 -7.19 -9.41 -0.89
C SER A 221 -8.50 -8.63 -0.67
N ALA A 222 -9.62 -9.34 -0.85
CA ALA A 222 -10.92 -8.85 -0.41
C ALA A 222 -10.94 -8.68 1.12
N MET A 223 -11.66 -7.67 1.60
CA MET A 223 -11.87 -7.38 3.02
C MET A 223 -13.34 -7.13 3.30
N ASP A 224 -13.76 -7.37 4.55
CA ASP A 224 -15.06 -6.99 5.04
C ASP A 224 -15.08 -5.49 5.38
N LEU A 225 -15.82 -4.74 4.56
CA LEU A 225 -15.90 -3.28 4.64
C LEU A 225 -17.24 -2.77 5.18
N ARG A 226 -18.09 -3.64 5.75
CA ARG A 226 -19.44 -3.27 6.21
C ARG A 226 -19.45 -2.08 7.17
N ILE A 227 -18.50 -2.04 8.11
CA ILE A 227 -18.38 -0.92 9.06
C ILE A 227 -17.81 0.33 8.37
N ALA A 228 -16.84 0.16 7.48
CA ALA A 228 -16.21 1.27 6.74
C ALA A 228 -17.19 1.99 5.80
N GLN A 229 -18.26 1.32 5.37
CA GLN A 229 -19.36 1.95 4.61
C GLN A 229 -20.10 3.05 5.40
N ASN A 230 -19.92 3.16 6.71
CA ASN A 230 -20.50 4.28 7.48
C ASN A 230 -19.75 5.60 7.28
N ALA A 231 -18.55 5.60 6.69
CA ALA A 231 -17.81 6.81 6.34
C ALA A 231 -18.43 7.51 5.11
N ASN A 232 -18.16 8.81 4.93
CA ASN A 232 -18.71 9.59 3.81
C ASN A 232 -18.18 9.13 2.45
N ALA A 233 -16.95 8.62 2.39
CA ALA A 233 -16.44 7.94 1.20
C ALA A 233 -15.56 6.75 1.57
N LEU A 234 -15.53 5.76 0.68
CA LEU A 234 -14.75 4.53 0.84
C LEU A 234 -14.03 4.22 -0.47
N LEU A 235 -12.70 4.07 -0.39
CA LEU A 235 -11.80 3.79 -1.51
C LEU A 235 -11.12 2.44 -1.29
N GLN A 236 -11.09 1.59 -2.31
CA GLN A 236 -10.17 0.45 -2.40
C GLN A 236 -8.93 0.91 -3.18
N THR A 237 -7.79 0.97 -2.50
CA THR A 237 -6.53 1.52 -3.02
C THR A 237 -5.56 0.44 -3.49
N TRP A 238 -5.83 -0.83 -3.15
CA TRP A 238 -4.93 -1.95 -3.40
C TRP A 238 -3.51 -1.68 -2.87
N TYR A 239 -2.49 -2.11 -3.59
CA TYR A 239 -1.09 -1.71 -3.45
C TYR A 239 -0.71 -0.86 -4.66
N PRO A 240 -0.74 0.47 -4.55
CA PRO A 240 -0.65 1.37 -5.71
C PRO A 240 0.79 1.61 -6.21
N GLY A 241 1.77 0.87 -5.68
CA GLY A 241 3.19 0.98 -6.02
C GLY A 241 3.83 2.29 -5.54
N ALA A 242 5.10 2.47 -5.87
CA ALA A 242 5.94 3.56 -5.36
C ALA A 242 5.41 4.98 -5.65
N MET A 243 4.66 5.15 -6.75
CA MET A 243 4.04 6.41 -7.14
C MET A 243 2.61 6.57 -6.59
N GLY A 244 2.12 5.59 -5.83
CA GLY A 244 0.73 5.51 -5.40
C GLY A 244 0.24 6.69 -4.57
N GLY A 245 1.04 7.22 -3.64
CA GLY A 245 0.66 8.41 -2.88
C GLY A 245 0.45 9.66 -3.74
N SER A 246 1.17 9.78 -4.87
CA SER A 246 0.99 10.92 -5.79
C SER A 246 -0.40 10.94 -6.45
N THR A 247 -1.10 9.79 -6.46
CA THR A 247 -2.46 9.65 -6.98
C THR A 247 -3.53 10.20 -6.02
N CYS A 248 -3.20 10.41 -4.73
CA CYS A 248 -4.13 10.98 -3.75
C CYS A 248 -4.67 12.34 -4.21
N LYS A 249 -3.86 13.15 -4.91
CA LYS A 249 -4.29 14.37 -5.60
C LYS A 249 -5.51 14.15 -6.49
N TYR A 250 -5.47 13.09 -7.30
CA TYR A 250 -6.47 12.82 -8.32
C TYR A 250 -7.79 12.40 -7.67
N ASN A 251 -7.70 11.42 -6.77
CA ASN A 251 -8.87 10.80 -6.15
C ASN A 251 -9.60 11.71 -5.17
N LEU A 252 -8.85 12.53 -4.42
CA LEU A 252 -9.43 13.40 -3.42
C LEU A 252 -9.95 14.72 -4.00
N TRP A 253 -9.32 15.29 -5.04
CA TRP A 253 -9.66 16.66 -5.49
C TRP A 253 -10.07 16.80 -6.96
N ARG A 254 -9.68 15.88 -7.84
CA ARG A 254 -10.13 15.91 -9.25
C ARG A 254 -11.36 15.05 -9.48
N GLY A 255 -11.66 14.17 -8.52
CA GLY A 255 -12.77 13.23 -8.59
C GLY A 255 -12.41 12.04 -9.46
N PHE A 256 -13.26 11.03 -9.42
CA PHE A 256 -13.11 9.84 -10.24
C PHE A 256 -13.72 10.14 -11.62
N SER A 257 -12.88 10.21 -12.66
CA SER A 257 -13.36 10.07 -14.04
C SER A 257 -14.05 8.71 -14.18
N GLU A 258 -15.08 8.59 -15.02
CA GLU A 258 -16.00 7.44 -15.17
C GLU A 258 -15.31 6.06 -15.35
N CYS A 259 -14.62 5.55 -14.34
CA CYS A 259 -14.16 4.19 -14.23
C CYS A 259 -15.21 3.49 -13.37
N LYS A 260 -16.27 3.06 -14.06
CA LYS A 260 -17.38 2.18 -13.61
C LYS A 260 -17.48 2.00 -12.09
N ILE A 261 -18.29 2.85 -11.47
CA ILE A 261 -18.82 2.68 -10.12
C ILE A 261 -19.40 1.26 -10.02
N ALA A 262 -18.77 0.39 -9.21
CA ALA A 262 -19.11 -1.03 -9.13
C ALA A 262 -20.31 -1.33 -8.24
N TYR A 263 -20.95 -0.32 -7.63
CA TYR A 263 -22.05 -0.53 -6.69
C TYR A 263 -23.22 0.42 -6.96
N ASN A 264 -23.98 0.12 -8.00
CA ASN A 264 -25.40 0.47 -8.03
C ASN A 264 -26.19 -0.84 -8.03
N ASN A 265 -26.83 -1.12 -6.88
CA ASN A 265 -27.79 -2.21 -6.59
C ASN A 265 -27.21 -3.63 -6.35
N ILE A 266 -26.94 -3.93 -5.07
CA ILE A 266 -27.30 -5.21 -4.43
C ILE A 266 -27.87 -4.90 -3.05
#